data_AF-E6WME0-F1
#
_entry.id   AF-E6WME0-F1
#
_cell.length_a   1.000
_cell.length_b   1.000
_cell.length_c   1.000
_cell.angle_alpha   90.00
_cell.angle_beta   90.00
_cell.angle_gamma   90.00
#
_symmetry.space_group_name_H-M   'P 1'
#
loop_
_entity.id
_entity.type
_entity.pdbx_description
1 polymer ?
#
loop_
_entity_poly.entity_id
_entity_poly.type
_entity_poly.pdbx_seq_one_letter_code
_entity_poly.pdbx_strand_id
1 'polypeptide(L)'
;MSTLTELPEPAQRYLLELKHELRFEQKYADNICLEISEHFYEAVECSNDTPEKAALRVTQRFGSPQNLAAEFAVVLITRKLRNTLFINLGIIIAIVFAVFTCLTNHHGGPAVITAALSGCVTWAGLLAIHRNQLEGVRLYHWLCTPMIACQTTSCALLLALLWNIFSSPNSSLYYHSFESAAVVILAARMLHLKLRSRSMCALWKKTTQH
;
A
#
# COMPACT_ATOMS: atom_id res chain seq x y z
N MET A 1 -8.67 13.75 -26.92
CA MET A 1 -7.65 14.17 -27.91
C MET A 1 -6.34 14.29 -27.16
N SER A 2 -5.27 13.68 -27.68
CA SER A 2 -4.02 13.51 -26.93
C SER A 2 -3.25 14.84 -26.87
N THR A 3 -3.20 15.46 -25.69
CA THR A 3 -2.35 16.64 -25.39
C THR A 3 -0.86 16.41 -25.66
N LEU A 4 -0.43 15.18 -25.97
CA LEU A 4 0.96 14.88 -26.30
C LEU A 4 1.39 15.36 -27.69
N THR A 5 0.48 15.58 -28.65
CA THR A 5 0.88 15.91 -30.04
C THR A 5 1.35 17.34 -30.26
N GLU A 6 1.08 18.26 -29.33
CA GLU A 6 1.48 19.67 -29.45
C GLU A 6 2.83 19.96 -28.78
N LEU A 7 3.37 19.01 -28.01
CA LEU A 7 4.65 19.17 -27.33
C LEU A 7 5.84 18.96 -28.29
N PRO A 8 6.99 19.62 -28.06
CA PRO A 8 8.21 19.37 -28.82
C PRO A 8 8.67 17.91 -28.74
N GLU A 9 9.34 17.42 -29.79
CA GLU A 9 9.82 16.02 -29.90
C GLU A 9 10.58 15.53 -28.64
N PRO A 10 11.49 16.32 -28.02
CA PRO A 10 12.18 15.90 -26.80
C PRO A 10 11.24 15.59 -25.63
N ALA A 11 10.18 16.39 -25.46
CA ALA A 11 9.19 16.21 -24.40
C ALA A 11 8.29 15.00 -24.69
N GLN A 12 7.88 14.80 -25.95
CA GLN A 12 7.09 13.63 -26.35
C GLN A 12 7.84 12.33 -26.09
N ARG A 13 9.11 12.25 -26.50
CA ARG A 13 9.95 11.07 -26.28
C ARG A 13 10.12 10.80 -24.78
N TYR A 14 10.39 11.84 -24.00
CA TYR A 14 10.51 11.74 -22.55
C TYR A 14 9.24 11.19 -21.89
N LEU A 15 8.08 11.74 -22.24
CA LEU A 15 6.79 11.31 -21.67
C LEU A 15 6.42 9.89 -22.09
N LEU A 16 6.76 9.46 -23.31
CA LEU A 16 6.56 8.09 -23.78
C LEU A 16 7.43 7.09 -22.99
N GLU A 17 8.71 7.41 -22.79
CA GLU A 17 9.62 6.59 -21.99
C GLU A 17 9.14 6.52 -20.54
N LEU A 18 8.77 7.66 -19.94
CA LEU A 18 8.25 7.71 -18.58
C LEU A 18 6.95 6.90 -18.44
N LYS A 19 6.03 7.01 -19.41
CA LYS A 19 4.79 6.21 -19.44
C LYS A 19 5.08 4.72 -19.51
N HIS A 20 6.11 4.33 -20.27
CA HIS A 20 6.53 2.93 -20.35
C HIS A 20 7.07 2.43 -19.00
N GLU A 21 7.87 3.23 -18.30
CA GLU A 21 8.39 2.87 -16.97
C GLU A 21 7.27 2.80 -15.92
N LEU A 22 6.30 3.71 -15.98
CA LEU A 22 5.15 3.77 -15.06
C LEU A 22 4.01 2.78 -15.38
N ARG A 23 4.14 1.95 -16.43
CA ARG A 23 3.09 1.02 -16.91
C ARG A 23 2.56 0.03 -15.88
N PHE A 24 3.28 -0.14 -14.77
CA PHE A 24 2.83 -0.99 -13.67
C PHE A 24 1.56 -0.47 -12.99
N GLU A 25 1.25 0.82 -13.13
CA GLU A 25 0.03 1.45 -12.59
C GLU A 25 -0.53 2.48 -13.58
N GLN A 26 -1.34 2.03 -14.54
CA GLN A 26 -1.79 2.86 -15.68
C GLN A 26 -2.41 4.21 -15.26
N LYS A 27 -3.33 4.19 -14.27
CA LYS A 27 -3.96 5.42 -13.76
C LYS A 27 -2.96 6.42 -13.17
N TYR A 28 -1.89 5.91 -12.57
CA TYR A 28 -0.84 6.74 -11.98
C TYR A 28 0.11 7.27 -13.07
N ALA A 29 0.45 6.43 -14.04
CA ALA A 29 1.21 6.83 -15.23
C ALA A 29 0.52 7.99 -15.96
N ASP A 30 -0.79 7.88 -16.21
CA ASP A 30 -1.54 8.91 -16.93
C ASP A 30 -1.58 10.23 -16.14
N ASN A 31 -1.75 10.19 -14.80
CA ASN A 31 -1.73 11.39 -13.96
C ASN A 31 -0.35 12.07 -13.93
N ILE A 32 0.73 11.30 -13.74
CA ILE A 32 2.09 11.86 -13.73
C ILE A 32 2.47 12.42 -15.10
N CYS A 33 2.17 11.69 -16.17
CA CYS A 33 2.45 12.18 -17.52
C CYS A 33 1.68 13.46 -17.82
N LEU A 34 0.47 13.63 -17.29
CA LEU A 34 -0.30 14.86 -17.41
C LEU A 34 0.37 16.02 -16.64
N GLU A 35 0.71 15.82 -15.37
CA GLU A 35 1.39 16.83 -14.53
C GLU A 35 2.73 17.27 -15.13
N ILE A 36 3.54 16.32 -15.60
CA ILE A 36 4.82 16.63 -16.25
C ILE A 36 4.60 17.30 -17.62
N SER A 37 3.55 16.92 -18.36
CA SER A 37 3.24 17.60 -19.62
C SER A 37 2.91 19.07 -19.40
N GLU A 38 2.18 19.41 -18.33
CA GLU A 38 1.88 20.80 -17.96
C GLU A 38 3.17 21.59 -17.67
N HIS A 39 4.13 20.99 -16.96
CA HIS A 39 5.44 21.61 -16.74
C HIS A 39 6.25 21.83 -18.04
N PHE A 40 6.13 20.92 -19.02
CA PHE A 40 6.74 21.13 -20.33
C PHE A 40 6.07 22.28 -21.08
N TYR A 41 4.74 22.38 -21.04
CA TYR A 41 4.01 23.50 -21.65
C TYR A 41 4.41 24.83 -21.02
N GLU A 42 4.36 24.93 -19.69
CA GLU A 42 4.71 26.15 -18.95
C GLU A 42 6.15 26.60 -19.27
N ALA A 43 7.09 25.66 -19.31
CA ALA A 43 8.48 25.98 -19.60
C ALA A 43 8.73 26.38 -21.05
N VAL A 44 7.96 25.85 -22.00
CA VAL A 44 8.02 26.26 -23.41
C VAL A 44 7.42 27.66 -23.59
N GLU A 45 6.28 27.94 -22.96
CA GLU A 45 5.61 29.25 -23.04
C GLU A 45 6.40 30.37 -22.37
N CYS A 46 7.05 30.09 -21.24
CA CYS A 46 7.80 31.08 -20.46
C CYS A 46 9.26 31.26 -20.92
N SER A 47 9.69 30.53 -21.95
CA SER A 47 11.08 30.55 -22.45
C SER A 47 11.22 31.47 -23.66
N ASN A 48 12.31 32.26 -23.66
CA ASN A 48 12.73 33.02 -24.85
C ASN A 48 13.49 32.17 -25.89
N ASP A 49 13.82 30.92 -25.55
CA ASP A 49 14.49 29.96 -26.45
C ASP A 49 13.49 29.26 -27.39
N THR A 50 14.01 28.55 -28.40
CA THR A 50 13.16 27.70 -29.25
C THR A 50 12.48 26.60 -28.41
N PRO A 51 11.26 26.16 -28.78
CA PRO A 51 10.50 25.16 -28.02
C PRO A 51 11.27 23.87 -27.76
N GLU A 52 12.08 23.44 -28.74
CA GLU A 52 12.94 22.26 -28.64
C GLU A 52 14.03 22.42 -27.58
N LYS A 53 14.68 23.59 -27.52
CA LYS A 53 15.72 23.88 -26.52
C LYS A 53 15.12 24.04 -25.12
N ALA A 54 13.96 24.68 -25.01
CA ALA A 54 13.22 24.79 -23.75
C ALA A 54 12.85 23.40 -23.21
N ALA A 55 12.24 22.55 -24.05
CA ALA A 55 11.92 21.18 -23.69
C ALA A 55 13.16 20.36 -23.30
N LEU A 56 14.27 20.49 -24.03
CA LEU A 56 15.50 19.75 -23.75
C LEU A 56 16.17 20.21 -22.43
N ARG A 57 16.05 21.49 -22.07
CA ARG A 57 16.50 21.98 -20.77
C ARG A 57 15.66 21.40 -19.63
N VAL A 58 14.35 21.27 -19.85
CA VAL A 58 13.42 20.69 -18.87
C VAL A 58 13.65 19.19 -18.71
N THR A 59 13.87 18.44 -19.79
CA THR A 59 14.23 17.00 -19.70
C THR A 59 15.53 16.81 -18.92
N GLN A 60 16.54 17.66 -19.15
CA GLN A 60 17.79 17.65 -18.38
C GLN A 60 17.56 17.93 -16.88
N ARG A 61 16.61 18.80 -16.55
CA ARG A 61 16.26 19.13 -15.16
C ARG A 61 15.53 18.00 -14.45
N PHE A 62 14.63 17.29 -15.15
CA PHE A 62 13.94 16.13 -14.60
C PHE A 62 14.85 14.90 -14.47
N GLY A 63 15.95 14.83 -15.23
CA GLY A 63 16.85 13.68 -15.22
C GLY A 63 16.26 12.49 -15.97
N SER A 64 16.81 11.29 -15.76
CA SER A 64 16.37 10.11 -16.53
C SER A 64 14.92 9.71 -16.19
N PRO A 65 14.10 9.31 -17.19
CA PRO A 65 12.75 8.81 -16.94
C PRO A 65 12.71 7.63 -15.98
N GLN A 66 13.75 6.79 -15.98
CA GLN A 66 13.88 5.64 -15.08
C GLN A 66 14.03 6.07 -13.62
N ASN A 67 14.87 7.07 -13.34
CA ASN A 67 15.07 7.57 -11.97
C ASN A 67 13.79 8.23 -11.46
N LEU A 68 13.17 9.06 -12.30
CA LEU A 68 11.92 9.71 -11.97
C LEU A 68 10.80 8.69 -11.69
N ALA A 69 10.67 7.66 -12.53
CA ALA A 69 9.73 6.57 -12.32
C ALA A 69 10.01 5.79 -11.03
N ALA A 70 11.28 5.58 -10.68
CA ALA A 70 11.67 4.90 -9.45
C ALA A 70 11.28 5.70 -8.21
N GLU A 71 11.53 7.01 -8.19
CA GLU A 71 11.14 7.90 -7.09
C GLU A 71 9.61 7.89 -6.88
N PHE A 72 8.85 8.05 -7.97
CA PHE A 72 7.40 7.97 -7.93
C PHE A 72 6.89 6.59 -7.50
N ALA A 73 7.53 5.51 -7.95
CA ALA A 73 7.19 4.15 -7.51
C ALA A 73 7.41 3.97 -6.00
N VAL A 74 8.50 4.48 -5.43
CA VAL A 74 8.76 4.44 -3.98
C VAL A 74 7.69 5.19 -3.20
N VAL A 75 7.31 6.39 -3.66
CA VAL A 75 6.24 7.18 -3.04
C VAL A 75 4.89 6.47 -3.12
N LEU A 76 4.55 5.89 -4.29
CA LEU A 76 3.32 5.13 -4.49
C LEU A 76 3.27 3.88 -3.58
N ILE A 77 4.36 3.11 -3.54
CA ILE A 77 4.50 1.92 -2.69
C ILE A 77 4.28 2.30 -1.23
N THR A 78 4.93 3.38 -0.78
CA THR A 78 4.81 3.89 0.57
C THR A 78 3.36 4.30 0.90
N ARG A 79 2.72 5.06 0.00
CA ARG A 79 1.33 5.51 0.18
C ARG A 79 0.36 4.32 0.24
N LYS A 80 0.54 3.32 -0.63
CA LYS A 80 -0.27 2.10 -0.64
C LYS A 80 -0.04 1.25 0.60
N LEU A 81 1.19 1.13 1.09
CA LEU A 81 1.51 0.44 2.35
C LEU A 81 0.84 1.12 3.53
N ARG A 82 0.99 2.45 3.65
CA ARG A 82 0.38 3.23 4.73
C ARG A 82 -1.14 3.09 4.74
N ASN A 83 -1.79 3.19 3.58
CA ASN A 83 -3.24 3.01 3.49
C ASN A 83 -3.67 1.58 3.85
N THR A 84 -2.95 0.56 3.36
CA THR A 84 -3.20 -0.85 3.74
C THR A 84 -3.07 -1.05 5.25
N LEU A 85 -2.10 -0.39 5.86
CA LEU A 85 -1.84 -0.49 7.28
C LEU A 85 -2.91 0.21 8.13
N PHE A 86 -3.43 1.37 7.69
CA PHE A 86 -4.60 1.99 8.35
C PHE A 86 -5.85 1.11 8.29
N ILE A 87 -6.14 0.52 7.13
CA ILE A 87 -7.24 -0.44 6.98
C ILE A 87 -7.04 -1.62 7.93
N ASN A 88 -5.82 -2.14 8.01
CA ASN A 88 -5.47 -3.24 8.91
C ASN A 88 -5.69 -2.90 10.38
N LEU A 89 -5.31 -1.69 10.81
CA LEU A 89 -5.54 -1.22 12.17
C LEU A 89 -7.04 -1.13 12.48
N GLY A 90 -7.83 -0.58 11.55
CA GLY A 90 -9.30 -0.51 11.70
C GLY A 90 -9.94 -1.89 11.85
N ILE A 91 -9.50 -2.88 11.07
CA ILE A 91 -9.98 -4.25 11.17
C ILE A 91 -9.59 -4.89 12.51
N ILE A 92 -8.35 -4.70 12.99
CA ILE A 92 -7.94 -5.20 14.31
C ILE A 92 -8.81 -4.59 15.41
N ILE A 93 -9.04 -3.27 15.38
CA ILE A 93 -9.89 -2.61 16.37
C ILE A 93 -11.31 -3.17 16.34
N ALA A 94 -11.89 -3.36 15.15
CA ALA A 94 -13.22 -3.95 15.01
C ALA A 94 -13.29 -5.38 15.56
N ILE A 95 -12.26 -6.20 15.30
CA ILE A 95 -12.16 -7.55 15.85
C ILE A 95 -12.03 -7.50 17.37
N VAL A 96 -11.15 -6.65 17.91
CA VAL A 96 -11.01 -6.47 19.37
C VAL A 96 -12.34 -6.06 19.98
N PHE A 97 -13.06 -5.11 19.37
CA PHE A 97 -14.34 -4.66 19.88
C PHE A 97 -15.38 -5.78 19.86
N ALA A 98 -15.50 -6.52 18.76
CA ALA A 98 -16.41 -7.65 18.64
C ALA A 98 -16.07 -8.80 19.60
N VAL A 99 -14.78 -9.05 19.79
CA VAL A 99 -14.26 -10.03 20.75
C VAL A 99 -14.60 -9.59 22.18
N PHE A 100 -14.44 -8.30 22.52
CA PHE A 100 -14.83 -7.78 23.83
C PHE A 100 -16.35 -7.86 24.06
N THR A 101 -17.19 -7.49 23.09
CA THR A 101 -18.65 -7.56 23.23
C THR A 101 -19.18 -9.00 23.21
N CYS A 102 -18.54 -9.93 22.50
CA CYS A 102 -18.96 -11.33 22.45
C CYS A 102 -18.38 -12.19 23.60
N LEU A 103 -17.16 -11.90 24.08
CA LEU A 103 -16.47 -12.71 25.11
C LEU A 103 -16.62 -12.19 26.54
N THR A 104 -17.27 -11.04 26.75
CA THR A 104 -17.71 -10.61 28.09
C THR A 104 -18.63 -11.62 28.78
N ASN A 105 -19.11 -12.66 28.07
CA ASN A 105 -19.96 -13.72 28.61
C ASN A 105 -19.26 -15.05 28.98
N HIS A 106 -17.96 -15.05 29.34
CA HIS A 106 -17.27 -16.08 30.18
C HIS A 106 -16.01 -16.77 29.62
N HIS A 107 -15.54 -16.47 28.42
CA HIS A 107 -14.30 -17.10 27.92
C HIS A 107 -13.30 -16.05 27.42
N GLY A 108 -12.45 -15.60 28.34
CA GLY A 108 -11.21 -14.88 28.00
C GLY A 108 -10.27 -15.79 27.21
N GLY A 109 -10.54 -15.95 25.93
CA GLY A 109 -9.82 -16.88 25.07
C GLY A 109 -8.44 -16.35 24.65
N PRO A 110 -7.48 -17.23 24.31
CA PRO A 110 -6.17 -16.86 23.78
C PRO A 110 -6.23 -15.96 22.52
N ALA A 111 -7.36 -15.96 21.81
CA ALA A 111 -7.68 -15.07 20.69
C ALA A 111 -7.65 -13.57 21.07
N VAL A 112 -8.14 -13.22 22.27
CA VAL A 112 -8.19 -11.81 22.73
C VAL A 112 -6.78 -11.30 22.99
N ILE A 113 -5.97 -12.11 23.68
CA ILE A 113 -4.60 -11.80 24.04
C ILE A 113 -3.76 -11.63 22.77
N THR A 114 -3.90 -12.53 21.80
CA THR A 114 -3.19 -12.41 20.51
C THR A 114 -3.62 -11.17 19.73
N ALA A 115 -4.91 -10.86 19.67
CA ALA A 115 -5.40 -9.64 19.02
C ALA A 115 -4.83 -8.37 19.68
N ALA A 116 -4.86 -8.29 21.02
CA ALA A 116 -4.35 -7.14 21.76
C ALA A 116 -2.83 -6.94 21.56
N LEU A 117 -2.04 -8.02 21.70
CA LEU A 117 -0.59 -7.96 21.48
C LEU A 117 -0.24 -7.52 20.06
N SER A 118 -1.01 -7.97 19.06
CA SER A 118 -0.81 -7.54 17.67
C SER A 118 -1.11 -6.08 17.43
N GLY A 119 -2.16 -5.56 18.09
CA GLY A 119 -2.53 -4.16 18.03
C GLY A 119 -1.41 -3.31 18.58
N CYS A 120 -0.84 -3.71 19.72
CA CYS A 120 0.31 -3.06 20.33
C CYS A 120 1.55 -3.06 19.41
N VAL A 121 1.89 -4.19 18.78
CA VAL A 121 3.04 -4.27 17.86
C VAL A 121 2.80 -3.40 16.62
N THR A 122 1.60 -3.44 16.05
CA THR A 122 1.23 -2.63 14.88
C THR A 122 1.31 -1.14 15.21
N TRP A 123 0.81 -0.75 16.38
CA TRP A 123 0.83 0.63 16.86
C TRP A 123 2.26 1.11 17.17
N ALA A 124 3.07 0.29 17.82
CA ALA A 124 4.48 0.60 18.10
C ALA A 124 5.27 0.79 16.79
N GLY A 125 5.05 -0.05 15.78
CA GLY A 125 5.66 0.11 14.46
C GLY A 125 5.25 1.43 13.78
N LEU A 126 3.97 1.79 13.85
CA LEU A 126 3.45 3.06 13.36
C LEU A 126 4.06 4.28 14.06
N LEU A 127 4.11 4.25 15.39
CA LEU A 127 4.69 5.31 16.19
C LEU A 127 6.19 5.46 15.92
N ALA A 128 6.92 4.36 15.77
CA ALA A 128 8.33 4.40 15.42
C ALA A 128 8.56 5.04 14.04
N ILE A 129 7.73 4.70 13.05
CA ILE A 129 7.76 5.33 11.72
C ILE A 129 7.50 6.83 11.82
N HIS A 130 6.47 7.24 12.57
CA HIS A 130 6.11 8.64 12.69
C HIS A 130 7.17 9.45 13.44
N ARG A 131 7.71 8.90 14.54
CA ARG A 131 8.72 9.56 15.38
C ARG A 131 10.05 9.74 14.66
N ASN A 132 10.47 8.76 13.86
CA ASN A 132 11.80 8.75 13.26
C ASN A 132 11.84 9.37 11.85
N GLN A 133 10.71 9.89 11.34
CA GLN A 133 10.59 10.46 9.99
C GLN A 133 11.30 9.61 8.94
N LEU A 134 11.06 8.30 8.97
CA LEU A 134 11.77 7.38 8.09
C LEU A 134 11.34 7.60 6.64
N GLU A 135 12.30 7.63 5.73
CA GLU A 135 12.08 7.78 4.29
C GLU A 135 12.69 6.61 3.49
N GLY A 136 12.21 6.44 2.25
CA GLY A 136 12.76 5.49 1.27
C GLY A 136 12.80 4.03 1.75
N VAL A 137 13.96 3.39 1.55
CA VAL A 137 14.18 1.95 1.84
C VAL A 137 13.96 1.61 3.32
N ARG A 138 14.34 2.51 4.24
CA ARG A 138 14.16 2.30 5.68
C ARG A 138 12.68 2.29 6.04
N LEU A 139 11.90 3.18 5.44
CA LEU A 139 10.45 3.24 5.63
C LEU A 139 9.77 1.96 5.15
N TYR A 140 10.19 1.41 3.99
CA TYR A 140 9.67 0.15 3.46
C TYR A 140 9.88 -1.00 4.44
N HIS A 141 11.11 -1.19 4.94
CA HIS A 141 11.43 -2.27 5.87
C HIS A 141 10.64 -2.16 7.18
N TRP A 142 10.53 -0.94 7.71
CA TRP A 142 9.74 -0.67 8.92
C TRP A 142 8.24 -0.81 8.72
N LEU A 143 7.71 -0.61 7.50
CA LEU A 143 6.30 -0.87 7.16
C LEU A 143 6.01 -2.37 6.99
N CYS A 144 7.00 -3.19 6.60
CA CYS A 144 6.82 -4.63 6.48
C CYS A 144 6.56 -5.31 7.84
N THR A 145 7.28 -4.91 8.89
CA THR A 145 7.14 -5.49 10.24
C THR A 145 5.71 -5.46 10.80
N PRO A 146 5.01 -4.30 10.87
CA PRO A 146 3.63 -4.26 11.33
C PRO A 146 2.68 -4.98 10.37
N MET A 147 2.99 -5.04 9.07
CA MET A 147 2.22 -5.84 8.11
C MET A 147 2.31 -7.35 8.41
N ILE A 148 3.52 -7.85 8.70
CA ILE A 148 3.76 -9.24 9.08
C ILE A 148 3.07 -9.55 10.41
N ALA A 149 3.25 -8.69 11.42
CA ALA A 149 2.57 -8.84 12.72
C ALA A 149 1.05 -8.90 12.55
N CYS A 150 0.49 -8.06 11.69
CA CYS A 150 -0.94 -8.09 11.43
C CYS A 150 -1.40 -9.39 10.73
N GLN A 151 -0.59 -9.93 9.82
CA GLN A 151 -0.87 -11.22 9.17
C GLN A 151 -0.77 -12.39 10.15
N THR A 152 0.27 -12.45 10.97
CA THR A 152 0.45 -13.54 11.94
C THR A 152 -0.69 -13.58 12.93
N THR A 153 -1.16 -12.43 13.40
CA THR A 153 -2.33 -12.35 14.30
C THR A 153 -3.61 -12.74 13.61
N SER A 154 -3.80 -12.35 12.35
CA SER A 154 -5.01 -12.73 11.62
C SER A 154 -5.06 -14.24 11.38
N CYS A 155 -3.90 -14.87 11.17
CA CYS A 155 -3.78 -16.32 11.13
C CYS A 155 -4.10 -16.94 12.50
N ALA A 156 -3.52 -16.42 13.59
CA ALA A 156 -3.78 -16.91 14.94
C ALA A 156 -5.26 -16.79 15.34
N LEU A 157 -5.91 -15.66 15.02
CA LEU A 157 -7.33 -15.43 15.22
C LEU A 157 -8.18 -16.40 14.40
N LEU A 158 -7.83 -16.63 13.13
CA LEU A 158 -8.53 -17.58 12.28
C LEU A 158 -8.44 -19.00 12.84
N LEU A 159 -7.26 -19.43 13.31
CA LEU A 159 -7.08 -20.73 13.95
C LEU A 159 -7.87 -20.85 15.26
N ALA A 160 -7.91 -19.79 16.07
CA ALA A 160 -8.66 -19.78 17.32
C ALA A 160 -10.18 -19.82 17.09
N LEU A 161 -10.68 -19.08 16.08
CA LEU A 161 -12.09 -19.11 15.69
C LEU A 161 -12.49 -20.48 15.14
N LEU A 162 -11.66 -21.08 14.29
CA LEU A 162 -11.88 -22.45 13.82
C LEU A 162 -11.91 -23.44 14.99
N TRP A 163 -10.97 -23.32 15.93
CA TRP A 163 -10.95 -24.15 17.12
C TRP A 163 -12.25 -24.04 17.95
N ASN A 164 -12.76 -22.82 18.14
CA ASN A 164 -14.01 -22.59 18.84
C ASN A 164 -15.21 -23.23 18.13
N ILE A 165 -15.29 -23.09 16.80
CA ILE A 165 -16.36 -23.71 15.99
C ILE A 165 -16.39 -25.23 16.19
N PHE A 166 -15.22 -25.88 16.23
CA PHE A 166 -15.13 -27.34 16.41
C PHE A 166 -15.28 -27.81 17.86
N SER A 167 -14.88 -26.99 18.84
CA SER A 167 -14.80 -27.41 20.25
C SER A 167 -16.05 -27.08 21.07
N SER A 168 -16.94 -26.21 20.58
CA SER A 168 -18.14 -25.76 21.33
C SER A 168 -19.43 -26.03 20.55
N PRO A 169 -19.86 -27.30 20.41
CA PRO A 169 -21.03 -27.67 19.62
C PRO A 169 -22.37 -27.20 20.23
N ASN A 170 -22.39 -26.80 21.50
CA ASN A 170 -23.59 -26.36 22.20
C ASN A 170 -23.81 -24.83 22.15
N SER A 171 -23.01 -24.10 21.37
CA SER A 171 -23.15 -22.65 21.26
C SER A 171 -24.33 -22.24 20.39
N SER A 172 -24.86 -21.03 20.59
CA SER A 172 -26.02 -20.57 19.82
C SER A 172 -25.72 -20.48 18.32
N LEU A 173 -26.71 -20.73 17.47
CA LEU A 173 -26.56 -20.65 16.01
C LEU A 173 -26.09 -19.27 15.53
N TYR A 174 -26.49 -18.20 16.22
CA TYR A 174 -26.02 -16.83 15.98
C TYR A 174 -24.52 -16.65 16.24
N TYR A 175 -23.98 -17.38 17.22
CA TYR A 175 -22.56 -17.32 17.55
C TYR A 175 -21.72 -18.05 16.49
N HIS A 176 -22.15 -19.23 16.06
CA HIS A 176 -21.49 -19.97 14.98
C HIS A 176 -21.55 -19.24 13.63
N SER A 177 -22.65 -18.56 13.30
CA SER A 177 -22.75 -17.79 12.06
C SER A 177 -21.82 -16.57 12.08
N PHE A 178 -21.71 -15.90 13.24
CA PHE A 178 -20.74 -14.83 13.45
C PHE A 178 -19.28 -15.30 13.32
N GLU A 179 -18.90 -16.38 14.03
CA GLU A 179 -17.54 -16.93 13.95
C GLU A 179 -17.19 -17.39 12.52
N SER A 180 -18.14 -18.02 11.82
CA SER A 180 -17.96 -18.43 10.42
C SER A 180 -17.76 -17.24 9.48
N ALA A 181 -18.55 -16.18 9.64
CA ALA A 181 -18.39 -14.96 8.86
C ALA A 181 -17.04 -14.29 9.14
N ALA A 182 -16.62 -14.23 10.41
CA ALA A 182 -15.32 -13.70 10.80
C ALA A 182 -14.16 -14.51 10.18
N VAL A 183 -14.25 -15.85 10.16
CA VAL A 183 -13.28 -16.72 9.49
C VAL A 183 -13.20 -16.43 7.99
N VAL A 184 -14.34 -16.34 7.30
CA VAL A 184 -14.37 -16.04 5.85
C VAL A 184 -13.75 -14.68 5.55
N ILE A 185 -14.09 -13.65 6.33
CA ILE A 185 -13.53 -12.30 6.16
C ILE A 185 -12.02 -12.30 6.40
N LEU A 186 -11.54 -12.98 7.45
CA LEU A 186 -10.11 -13.09 7.75
C LEU A 186 -9.35 -13.87 6.66
N ALA A 187 -9.93 -14.95 6.15
CA ALA A 187 -9.34 -15.75 5.06
C ALA A 187 -9.25 -14.94 3.75
N ALA A 188 -10.35 -14.30 3.35
CA ALA A 188 -10.39 -13.42 2.18
C ALA A 188 -9.37 -12.28 2.31
N ARG A 189 -9.25 -11.70 3.51
CA ARG A 189 -8.26 -10.67 3.81
C ARG A 189 -6.82 -11.19 3.69
N MET A 190 -6.50 -12.38 4.23
CA MET A 190 -5.16 -12.96 4.08
C MET A 190 -4.81 -13.18 2.61
N LEU A 191 -5.77 -13.68 1.81
CA LEU A 191 -5.59 -13.85 0.37
C LEU A 191 -5.31 -12.50 -0.31
N HIS A 192 -6.12 -11.49 -0.03
CA HIS A 192 -5.97 -10.15 -0.57
C HIS A 192 -4.60 -9.53 -0.20
N LEU A 193 -4.18 -9.62 1.06
CA LEU A 193 -2.89 -9.12 1.50
C LEU A 193 -1.72 -9.87 0.87
N LYS A 194 -1.83 -11.19 0.66
CA LYS A 194 -0.81 -12.00 -0.01
C LYS A 194 -0.66 -11.65 -1.49
N LEU A 195 -1.77 -11.41 -2.18
CA LEU A 195 -1.76 -10.95 -3.57
C LEU A 195 -1.14 -9.55 -3.68
N ARG A 196 -1.54 -8.65 -2.77
CA ARG A 196 -1.01 -7.28 -2.74
C ARG A 196 0.47 -7.23 -2.35
N SER A 197 0.92 -8.02 -1.38
CA SER A 197 2.33 -8.05 -0.98
C SER A 197 3.23 -8.56 -2.11
N ARG A 198 2.78 -9.57 -2.88
CA ARG A 198 3.50 -10.05 -4.08
C ARG A 198 3.66 -8.95 -5.12
N SER A 199 2.58 -8.21 -5.40
CA SER A 199 2.63 -7.07 -6.33
C SER A 199 3.62 -6.00 -5.84
N MET A 200 3.56 -5.64 -4.55
CA MET A 200 4.46 -4.62 -3.96
C MET A 200 5.92 -5.07 -3.94
N CYS A 201 6.21 -6.35 -3.64
CA CYS A 201 7.56 -6.89 -3.72
C CYS A 201 8.07 -6.93 -5.17
N ALA A 202 7.22 -7.25 -6.14
CA ALA A 202 7.59 -7.24 -7.55
C ALA A 202 7.90 -5.81 -8.05
N LEU A 203 7.13 -4.82 -7.59
CA LEU A 203 7.40 -3.40 -7.83
C LEU A 203 8.73 -2.98 -7.20
N TRP A 204 8.93 -3.31 -5.93
CA TRP A 204 10.16 -2.99 -5.20
C TRP A 204 11.40 -3.60 -5.85
N LYS A 205 11.33 -4.86 -6.26
CA LYS A 205 12.45 -5.55 -6.92
C LYS A 205 12.85 -4.86 -8.22
N LYS A 206 11.87 -4.39 -9.01
CA LYS A 206 12.13 -3.62 -10.24
C LYS A 206 12.80 -2.29 -9.93
N THR A 207 12.35 -1.57 -8.90
CA THR A 207 12.95 -0.27 -8.54
C THR A 207 14.38 -0.39 -8.00
N THR A 208 14.76 -1.50 -7.36
CA THR A 208 16.13 -1.70 -6.84
C THR A 208 17.14 -2.24 -7.86
N GLN A 209 16.68 -2.61 -9.06
CA GLN A 209 17.55 -3.14 -10.12
C GLN A 209 18.07 -2.05 -11.07
N HIS A 210 17.63 -0.81 -10.86
CA HIS A 210 18.06 0.40 -11.56
C HIS A 210 18.79 1.32 -10.59
#